data_AF-A0A8H5NLY2-F1
#
_entry.id   AF-A0A8H5NLY2-F1
#
_cell.length_a   1.000
_cell.length_b   1.000
_cell.length_c   1.000
_cell.angle_alpha   90.00
_cell.angle_beta   90.00
_cell.angle_gamma   90.00
#
_symmetry.space_group_name_H-M   'P 1'
#
loop_
_entity.id
_entity.type
_entity.pdbx_description
1 polymer ?
#
loop_
_entity_poly.entity_id
_entity_poly.type
_entity_poly.pdbx_seq_one_letter_code
_entity_poly.pdbx_strand_id
1 'polypeptide(L)'
;MESSSCAIKSGALFPNELMQRLRGAAALLEGVPGPQRDWHPGSYDKVLDLVHPSLWPLVFGRSRIVSDKYATLDKCLDHSGSGVVIPEPKRPHLRMPAGSRSFAEDNDKRDLSLRYQWLPCDVDLTGGRPQIKSYINNLHSVRYKAVYSLVEELIEKSLPAWDIVCRSARKEFRFKRFGTVHEVKWTCDVPEHCEKIHGCYPSIIVKIANIHLTPEKPRYDGGSWHVEGQPNEHICATALFYYDSDNITESRLSFRTHADRDNLGDRISYSQGDHAGIEAIFAINAKGDKMQDLGRVMTQEGRALFFPNIYQHRVEPFELAYKTRLRRRKIVTLFLVGPVIPIISTGNVPPQQKHRWKDELGESEPLSYLPGEIMISQKVDFPHGIDEASRIREDLNQSERY
;
A
#
# COMPACT_ATOMS: atom_id res chain seq x y z
N MET A 1 -4.72 22.13 -19.13
CA MET A 1 -5.61 22.09 -17.95
C MET A 1 -6.41 20.82 -18.00
N GLU A 2 -6.20 19.86 -17.11
CA GLU A 2 -7.15 18.77 -16.93
C GLU A 2 -7.30 18.41 -15.44
N SER A 3 -8.14 19.21 -14.76
CA SER A 3 -8.58 19.03 -13.36
C SER A 3 -9.57 17.86 -13.22
N SER A 4 -9.22 16.69 -13.73
CA SER A 4 -10.15 15.55 -13.71
C SER A 4 -10.01 14.68 -12.49
N SER A 5 -8.86 14.68 -11.80
CA SER A 5 -8.63 13.83 -10.64
C SER A 5 -9.20 14.46 -9.35
N CYS A 6 -9.73 13.63 -8.45
CA CYS A 6 -10.36 14.10 -7.22
C CYS A 6 -9.99 13.26 -5.99
N ALA A 7 -10.13 13.86 -4.81
CA ALA A 7 -10.14 13.15 -3.53
C ALA A 7 -11.54 13.23 -2.91
N ILE A 8 -12.06 12.11 -2.43
CA ILE A 8 -13.41 11.98 -1.87
C ILE A 8 -13.31 11.74 -0.37
N LYS A 9 -14.01 12.54 0.42
CA LYS A 9 -14.14 12.34 1.87
C LYS A 9 -15.58 11.98 2.24
N SER A 10 -15.74 11.05 3.18
CA SER A 10 -17.05 10.73 3.77
C SER A 10 -16.96 10.72 5.29
N GLY A 11 -18.05 11.10 5.95
CA GLY A 11 -18.26 10.90 7.39
C GLY A 11 -19.41 9.94 7.69
N ALA A 12 -20.08 9.43 6.66
CA ALA A 12 -21.27 8.57 6.80
C ALA A 12 -20.98 7.10 6.46
N LEU A 13 -19.89 6.82 5.72
CA LEU A 13 -19.52 5.45 5.34
C LEU A 13 -19.03 4.60 6.52
N PHE A 14 -18.70 5.22 7.66
CA PHE A 14 -18.04 4.56 8.77
C PHE A 14 -18.86 4.61 10.07
N PRO A 15 -19.90 3.76 10.21
CA PRO A 15 -20.79 3.80 11.36
C PRO A 15 -20.07 3.37 12.66
N ASN A 16 -20.59 3.85 13.80
CA ASN A 16 -20.02 3.58 15.12
C ASN A 16 -19.84 2.09 15.43
N GLU A 17 -20.79 1.25 15.01
CA GLU A 17 -20.73 -0.20 15.21
C GLU A 17 -19.50 -0.82 14.52
N LEU A 18 -19.22 -0.42 13.28
CA LEU A 18 -18.04 -0.90 12.55
C LEU A 18 -16.74 -0.40 13.20
N MET A 19 -16.71 0.86 13.67
CA MET A 19 -15.56 1.38 14.41
C MET A 19 -15.31 0.62 15.72
N GLN A 20 -16.36 0.25 16.47
CA GLN A 20 -16.24 -0.56 17.68
C GLN A 20 -15.68 -1.95 17.39
N ARG A 21 -16.17 -2.63 16.34
CA ARG A 21 -15.64 -3.93 15.91
C ARG A 21 -14.16 -3.83 15.50
N LEU A 22 -13.77 -2.78 14.77
CA LEU A 22 -12.37 -2.52 14.42
C LEU A 22 -11.48 -2.25 15.64
N ARG A 23 -11.95 -1.48 16.63
CA ARG A 23 -11.20 -1.28 17.89
C ARG A 23 -10.96 -2.60 18.61
N GLY A 24 -11.97 -3.48 18.67
CA GLY A 24 -11.85 -4.81 19.25
C GLY A 24 -10.84 -5.68 18.51
N ALA A 25 -10.92 -5.71 17.17
CA ALA A 25 -10.01 -6.48 16.35
C ALA A 25 -8.56 -5.96 16.41
N ALA A 26 -8.38 -4.63 16.40
CA ALA A 26 -7.07 -3.99 16.54
C ALA A 26 -6.44 -4.24 17.92
N ALA A 27 -7.24 -4.31 18.99
CA ALA A 27 -6.75 -4.65 20.32
C ALA A 27 -6.09 -6.03 20.37
N LEU A 28 -6.56 -6.99 19.56
CA LEU A 28 -5.93 -8.31 19.43
C LEU A 28 -4.54 -8.24 18.80
N LEU A 29 -4.35 -7.33 17.83
CA LEU A 29 -3.07 -7.07 17.18
C LEU A 29 -2.12 -6.27 18.07
N GLU A 30 -2.66 -5.40 18.93
CA GLU A 30 -1.89 -4.61 19.92
C GLU A 30 -1.37 -5.46 21.08
N GLY A 31 -2.01 -6.61 21.34
CA GLY A 31 -1.74 -7.52 22.46
C GLY A 31 -0.43 -8.30 22.38
N VAL A 32 0.54 -7.87 21.56
CA VAL A 32 1.87 -8.49 21.48
C VAL A 32 2.80 -7.94 22.58
N PRO A 33 3.69 -8.77 23.15
CA PRO A 33 4.70 -8.32 24.12
C PRO A 33 5.52 -7.14 23.61
N GLY A 34 5.94 -6.24 24.51
CA GLY A 34 6.64 -5.00 24.17
C GLY A 34 7.79 -5.15 23.15
N PRO A 35 8.71 -6.11 23.31
CA PRO A 35 9.80 -6.36 22.35
C PRO A 35 9.36 -6.86 20.97
N GLN A 36 8.14 -7.36 20.84
CA GLN A 36 7.56 -7.88 19.59
C GLN A 36 6.70 -6.83 18.88
N ARG A 37 6.53 -5.64 19.48
CA ARG A 37 5.82 -4.53 18.84
C ARG A 37 6.63 -3.99 17.68
N ASP A 38 6.02 -3.95 16.51
CA ASP A 38 6.64 -3.42 15.32
C ASP A 38 6.51 -1.90 15.26
N TRP A 39 7.50 -1.20 15.82
CA TRP A 39 7.57 0.26 15.71
C TRP A 39 8.14 0.67 14.36
N HIS A 40 7.45 1.58 13.68
CA HIS A 40 7.87 2.07 12.37
C HIS A 40 9.26 2.71 12.45
N PRO A 41 10.19 2.35 11.54
CA PRO A 41 11.54 2.89 11.54
C PRO A 41 11.57 4.42 11.51
N GLY A 42 12.38 5.03 12.37
CA GLY A 42 12.51 6.50 12.45
C GLY A 42 11.33 7.23 13.09
N SER A 43 10.32 6.51 13.63
CA SER A 43 9.19 7.14 14.31
C SER A 43 9.43 7.47 15.80
N TYR A 44 10.55 7.01 16.36
CA TYR A 44 10.89 7.15 17.80
C TYR A 44 9.78 6.58 18.72
N ASP A 45 9.29 5.38 18.41
CA ASP A 45 8.20 4.67 19.09
C ASP A 45 6.88 5.46 19.13
N LYS A 46 6.58 6.21 18.07
CA LYS A 46 5.30 6.93 17.92
C LYS A 46 4.37 6.25 16.94
N VAL A 47 4.88 5.49 15.96
CA VAL A 47 4.05 4.81 14.96
C VAL A 47 4.20 3.31 15.14
N LEU A 48 3.12 2.66 15.57
CA LEU A 48 3.04 1.21 15.73
C LEU A 48 2.37 0.60 14.51
N ASP A 49 3.10 -0.23 13.79
CA ASP A 49 2.63 -0.96 12.63
C ASP A 49 1.99 -2.28 13.08
N LEU A 50 0.66 -2.38 13.01
CA LEU A 50 -0.05 -3.62 13.33
C LEU A 50 -0.03 -4.59 12.13
N VAL A 51 -0.17 -4.04 10.93
CA VAL A 51 0.01 -4.71 9.65
C VAL A 51 0.69 -3.70 8.73
N HIS A 52 1.88 -4.00 8.23
CA HIS A 52 2.58 -3.14 7.28
C HIS A 52 3.11 -3.95 6.08
N PRO A 53 2.89 -3.50 4.84
CA PRO A 53 3.23 -4.28 3.65
C PRO A 53 4.74 -4.39 3.38
N SER A 54 5.54 -3.44 3.89
CA SER A 54 7.00 -3.51 3.81
C SER A 54 7.64 -4.50 4.80
N LEU A 55 6.86 -5.08 5.71
CA LEU A 55 7.32 -6.22 6.52
C LEU A 55 6.94 -7.52 5.80
N TRP A 56 7.94 -8.37 5.51
CA TRP A 56 7.80 -9.57 4.68
C TRP A 56 7.43 -9.32 3.20
N PRO A 57 8.09 -8.38 2.50
CA PRO A 57 7.85 -8.18 1.07
C PRO A 57 8.33 -9.40 0.26
N LEU A 58 7.96 -9.46 -1.01
CA LEU A 58 8.66 -10.30 -1.97
C LEU A 58 10.10 -9.79 -2.11
N VAL A 59 11.08 -10.68 -2.10
CA VAL A 59 12.48 -10.38 -2.41
C VAL A 59 12.84 -11.13 -3.69
N PHE A 60 13.06 -10.40 -4.78
CA PHE A 60 13.48 -11.01 -6.04
C PHE A 60 14.85 -11.68 -5.88
N GLY A 61 15.05 -12.83 -6.53
CA GLY A 61 16.25 -13.67 -6.37
C GLY A 61 16.28 -14.50 -5.08
N ARG A 62 15.29 -14.37 -4.18
CA ARG A 62 15.26 -15.07 -2.89
C ARG A 62 13.91 -15.71 -2.53
N SER A 63 12.81 -14.98 -2.66
CA SER A 63 11.48 -15.49 -2.34
C SER A 63 11.06 -16.63 -3.27
N ARG A 64 10.32 -17.59 -2.73
CA ARG A 64 9.77 -18.71 -3.52
C ARG A 64 8.35 -18.40 -3.96
N ILE A 65 8.05 -18.73 -5.22
CA ILE A 65 6.72 -18.62 -5.82
C ILE A 65 6.20 -20.00 -6.23
N VAL A 66 4.90 -20.21 -6.06
CA VAL A 66 4.16 -21.32 -6.65
C VAL A 66 3.46 -20.81 -7.91
N SER A 67 3.98 -21.19 -9.08
CA SER A 67 3.50 -20.68 -10.38
C SER A 67 2.38 -21.51 -10.98
N ASP A 68 2.28 -22.78 -10.61
CA ASP A 68 1.30 -23.76 -11.07
C ASP A 68 0.13 -23.96 -10.08
N LYS A 69 0.29 -23.46 -8.85
CA LYS A 69 -0.67 -23.59 -7.76
C LYS A 69 -1.09 -22.21 -7.26
N TYR A 70 -2.16 -22.19 -6.47
CA TYR A 70 -2.68 -21.00 -5.86
C TYR A 70 -2.86 -21.21 -4.35
N ALA A 71 -2.16 -20.40 -3.56
CA ALA A 71 -2.19 -20.39 -2.12
C ALA A 71 -3.47 -19.70 -1.60
N THR A 72 -4.57 -20.45 -1.63
CA THR A 72 -5.86 -20.00 -1.06
C THR A 72 -5.73 -19.66 0.43
N LEU A 73 -6.59 -18.79 0.94
CA LEU A 73 -6.59 -18.32 2.33
C LEU A 73 -6.54 -19.47 3.37
N ASP A 74 -7.25 -20.55 3.09
CA ASP A 74 -7.40 -21.70 4.00
C ASP A 74 -6.23 -22.69 3.91
N LYS A 75 -5.50 -22.68 2.78
CA LYS A 75 -4.42 -23.64 2.44
C LYS A 75 -3.11 -22.94 2.11
N CYS A 76 -2.93 -21.70 2.57
CA CYS A 76 -1.76 -20.91 2.19
C CYS A 76 -0.47 -21.50 2.74
N LEU A 77 -0.55 -22.20 3.87
CA LEU A 77 0.59 -22.82 4.56
C LEU A 77 0.93 -24.22 4.02
N ASP A 78 -0.02 -24.93 3.38
CA ASP A 78 0.23 -26.20 2.68
C ASP A 78 1.31 -26.09 1.59
N HIS A 79 1.55 -24.87 1.10
CA HIS A 79 2.52 -24.57 0.05
C HIS A 79 3.79 -23.89 0.58
N SER A 80 3.89 -23.65 1.88
CA SER A 80 5.06 -23.02 2.49
C SER A 80 6.33 -23.82 2.24
N GLY A 81 7.36 -23.16 1.71
CA GLY A 81 8.66 -23.76 1.38
C GLY A 81 8.71 -24.50 0.04
N SER A 82 7.55 -24.75 -0.58
CA SER A 82 7.48 -25.26 -1.94
C SER A 82 7.71 -24.16 -3.00
N GLY A 83 7.71 -24.55 -4.27
CA GLY A 83 7.88 -23.62 -5.40
C GLY A 83 9.33 -23.31 -5.74
N VAL A 84 9.52 -22.40 -6.71
CA VAL A 84 10.83 -22.01 -7.23
C VAL A 84 11.20 -20.61 -6.79
N VAL A 85 12.50 -20.34 -6.63
CA VAL A 85 12.97 -18.98 -6.36
C VAL A 85 12.67 -18.11 -7.57
N ILE A 86 11.96 -16.99 -7.35
CA ILE A 86 11.69 -16.05 -8.42
C ILE A 86 13.00 -15.36 -8.84
N PRO A 87 13.34 -15.33 -10.14
CA PRO A 87 14.56 -14.66 -10.60
C PRO A 87 14.47 -13.14 -10.41
N GLU A 88 15.63 -12.49 -10.36
CA GLU A 88 15.70 -11.04 -10.42
C GLU A 88 15.19 -10.51 -11.76
N PRO A 89 14.26 -9.54 -11.78
CA PRO A 89 13.76 -8.96 -13.01
C PRO A 89 14.90 -8.24 -13.72
N LYS A 90 15.04 -8.54 -15.02
CA LYS A 90 15.95 -7.76 -15.88
C LYS A 90 15.41 -6.35 -15.99
N ARG A 91 16.30 -5.35 -15.94
CA ARG A 91 15.92 -3.95 -16.21
C ARG A 91 15.22 -3.89 -17.57
N PRO A 92 13.98 -3.37 -17.65
CA PRO A 92 13.30 -3.23 -18.93
C PRO A 92 14.11 -2.28 -19.82
N HIS A 93 14.44 -2.72 -21.03
CA HIS A 93 14.95 -1.84 -22.08
C HIS A 93 13.80 -0.96 -22.56
N LEU A 94 13.58 0.19 -21.92
CA LEU A 94 12.61 1.18 -22.40
C LEU A 94 13.09 1.71 -23.77
N ARG A 95 12.47 1.24 -24.86
CA ARG A 95 12.67 1.83 -26.20
C ARG A 95 11.99 3.19 -26.22
N MET A 96 12.80 4.25 -26.23
CA MET A 96 12.31 5.60 -26.44
C MET A 96 11.76 5.75 -27.87
N PRO A 97 10.66 6.50 -28.07
CA PRO A 97 10.26 6.95 -29.40
C PRO A 97 11.42 7.72 -30.06
N ALA A 98 11.73 7.41 -31.31
CA ALA A 98 12.79 8.09 -32.05
C ALA A 98 12.47 9.60 -32.14
N GLY A 99 13.35 10.45 -31.60
CA GLY A 99 13.25 11.90 -31.71
C GLY A 99 13.27 12.69 -30.39
N SER A 100 13.07 12.05 -29.24
CA SER A 100 13.16 12.74 -27.94
C SER A 100 14.61 12.91 -27.49
N ARG A 101 15.21 14.07 -27.80
CA ARG A 101 16.41 14.55 -27.10
C ARG A 101 15.97 15.33 -25.87
N SER A 102 16.27 14.87 -24.66
CA SER A 102 16.16 15.71 -23.46
C SER A 102 16.98 15.15 -22.29
N PHE A 103 17.67 16.06 -21.61
CA PHE A 103 18.56 15.94 -20.46
C PHE A 103 17.87 15.43 -19.16
N ALA A 104 17.06 14.36 -19.25
CA ALA A 104 16.37 13.73 -18.12
C ALA A 104 16.85 12.27 -17.90
N GLU A 105 17.99 11.89 -18.47
CA GLU A 105 18.40 10.50 -18.72
C GLU A 105 18.79 9.65 -17.50
N ASP A 106 18.83 10.23 -16.28
CA ASP A 106 19.41 9.55 -15.10
C ASP A 106 18.47 9.34 -13.89
N ASN A 107 17.33 10.01 -13.82
CA ASN A 107 16.37 9.80 -12.72
C ASN A 107 15.29 8.76 -13.09
N ASP A 108 14.74 8.80 -14.30
CA ASP A 108 13.64 7.91 -14.74
C ASP A 108 13.99 6.41 -14.76
N LYS A 109 15.28 6.04 -14.70
CA LYS A 109 15.75 4.64 -14.67
C LYS A 109 15.82 4.04 -13.26
N ARG A 110 15.59 4.83 -12.20
CA ARG A 110 15.76 4.40 -10.80
C ARG A 110 14.45 4.06 -10.09
N ASP A 111 13.30 4.40 -10.67
CA ASP A 111 12.04 4.38 -9.93
C ASP A 111 11.39 3.00 -9.83
N LEU A 112 11.76 2.02 -10.67
CA LEU A 112 11.29 0.64 -10.50
C LEU A 112 12.16 -0.14 -9.54
N SER A 113 11.54 -0.70 -8.50
CA SER A 113 12.19 -1.67 -7.63
C SER A 113 12.43 -2.98 -8.38
N LEU A 114 13.68 -3.39 -8.42
CA LEU A 114 14.08 -4.70 -8.95
C LEU A 114 14.38 -5.69 -7.82
N ARG A 115 14.33 -5.23 -6.56
CA ARG A 115 14.70 -6.03 -5.39
C ARG A 115 13.48 -6.43 -4.58
N TYR A 116 12.50 -5.53 -4.46
CA TYR A 116 11.36 -5.74 -3.57
C TYR A 116 10.02 -5.47 -4.25
N GLN A 117 8.98 -6.14 -3.77
CA GLN A 117 7.60 -5.84 -4.12
C GLN A 117 6.71 -6.11 -2.91
N TRP A 118 5.81 -5.18 -2.59
CA TRP A 118 4.73 -5.48 -1.65
C TRP A 118 3.81 -6.58 -2.21
N LEU A 119 3.32 -7.43 -1.33
CA LEU A 119 2.45 -8.55 -1.66
C LEU A 119 0.99 -8.18 -1.37
N PRO A 120 0.15 -7.92 -2.39
CA PRO A 120 -1.27 -7.76 -2.19
C PRO A 120 -1.93 -9.12 -1.91
N CYS A 121 -3.11 -9.07 -1.28
CA CYS A 121 -4.05 -10.19 -1.24
C CYS A 121 -5.07 -10.07 -2.38
N ASP A 122 -5.52 -11.20 -2.90
CA ASP A 122 -6.52 -11.25 -3.97
C ASP A 122 -7.92 -11.26 -3.39
N VAL A 123 -8.85 -10.61 -4.09
CA VAL A 123 -10.23 -10.43 -3.65
C VAL A 123 -11.18 -10.86 -4.74
N ASP A 124 -12.11 -11.75 -4.41
CA ASP A 124 -13.22 -12.10 -5.28
C ASP A 124 -14.35 -11.10 -5.10
N LEU A 125 -14.71 -10.42 -6.20
CA LEU A 125 -15.82 -9.47 -6.27
C LEU A 125 -17.00 -10.00 -7.09
N THR A 126 -16.97 -11.27 -7.50
CA THR A 126 -18.04 -11.89 -8.31
C THR A 126 -19.24 -12.30 -7.47
N GLY A 127 -19.00 -12.65 -6.20
CA GLY A 127 -20.05 -12.83 -5.20
C GLY A 127 -20.67 -11.48 -4.82
N GLY A 128 -21.91 -11.47 -4.35
CA GLY A 128 -22.60 -10.24 -3.94
C GLY A 128 -21.92 -9.44 -2.82
N ARG A 129 -20.83 -9.95 -2.23
CA ARG A 129 -19.93 -9.26 -1.30
C ARG A 129 -18.46 -9.64 -1.59
N PRO A 130 -17.50 -8.74 -1.32
CA PRO A 130 -16.08 -9.04 -1.46
C PRO A 130 -15.65 -10.21 -0.57
N GLN A 131 -14.82 -11.10 -1.10
CA GLN A 131 -14.20 -12.20 -0.35
C GLN A 131 -12.70 -12.26 -0.58
N ILE A 132 -11.90 -12.24 0.48
CA ILE A 132 -10.45 -12.36 0.38
C ILE A 132 -10.07 -13.81 0.06
N LYS A 133 -9.37 -14.03 -1.05
CA LYS A 133 -9.02 -15.35 -1.60
C LYS A 133 -7.64 -15.85 -1.19
N SER A 134 -6.69 -14.94 -0.98
CA SER A 134 -5.34 -15.24 -0.50
C SER A 134 -5.02 -14.44 0.77
N TYR A 135 -4.04 -14.87 1.55
CA TYR A 135 -3.80 -14.27 2.88
C TYR A 135 -3.35 -12.81 2.79
N ILE A 136 -3.73 -11.98 3.77
CA ILE A 136 -3.19 -10.62 3.91
C ILE A 136 -1.75 -10.73 4.43
N ASN A 137 -0.79 -10.16 3.69
CA ASN A 137 0.61 -10.20 4.11
C ASN A 137 0.77 -9.65 5.54
N ASN A 138 1.64 -10.28 6.33
CA ASN A 138 1.85 -9.96 7.74
C ASN A 138 0.61 -10.20 8.66
N LEU A 139 -0.49 -10.78 8.19
CA LEU A 139 -1.65 -11.12 9.03
C LEU A 139 -2.05 -12.62 9.00
N HIS A 140 -2.11 -13.26 10.17
CA HIS A 140 -2.42 -14.69 10.29
C HIS A 140 -3.90 -14.96 9.96
N SER A 141 -4.17 -15.83 8.99
CA SER A 141 -5.52 -16.09 8.46
C SER A 141 -6.47 -16.70 9.51
N VAL A 142 -6.01 -17.71 10.25
CA VAL A 142 -6.83 -18.37 11.29
C VAL A 142 -7.02 -17.48 12.53
N ARG A 143 -5.92 -17.01 13.14
CA ARG A 143 -5.96 -16.24 14.40
C ARG A 143 -6.70 -14.91 14.28
N TYR A 144 -6.63 -14.25 13.12
CA TYR A 144 -7.21 -12.93 12.91
C TYR A 144 -8.37 -12.92 11.90
N LYS A 145 -9.14 -14.01 11.83
CA LYS A 145 -10.31 -14.13 10.93
C LYS A 145 -11.28 -12.94 11.02
N ALA A 146 -11.50 -12.41 12.22
CA ALA A 146 -12.34 -11.22 12.42
C ALA A 146 -11.81 -9.97 11.70
N VAL A 147 -10.48 -9.81 11.60
CA VAL A 147 -9.84 -8.71 10.87
C VAL A 147 -10.09 -8.87 9.37
N TYR A 148 -9.98 -10.09 8.82
CA TYR A 148 -10.28 -10.34 7.40
C TYR A 148 -11.71 -9.95 7.05
N SER A 149 -12.71 -10.39 7.83
CA SER A 149 -14.11 -10.02 7.59
C SER A 149 -14.36 -8.51 7.68
N LEU A 150 -13.65 -7.81 8.56
CA LEU A 150 -13.74 -6.34 8.65
C LEU A 150 -13.08 -5.67 7.44
N VAL A 151 -11.97 -6.19 6.94
CA VAL A 151 -11.32 -5.69 5.72
C VAL A 151 -12.23 -5.90 4.51
N GLU A 152 -12.89 -7.05 4.36
CA GLU A 152 -13.89 -7.31 3.31
C GLU A 152 -15.01 -6.26 3.31
N GLU A 153 -15.55 -5.93 4.51
CA GLU A 153 -16.58 -4.89 4.66
C GLU A 153 -16.05 -3.48 4.30
N LEU A 154 -14.79 -3.17 4.64
CA LEU A 154 -14.16 -1.91 4.24
C LEU A 154 -13.90 -1.85 2.73
N ILE A 155 -13.54 -2.97 2.10
CA ILE A 155 -13.41 -3.08 0.64
C ILE A 155 -14.76 -2.77 0.00
N GLU A 156 -15.84 -3.42 0.45
CA GLU A 156 -17.19 -3.20 -0.06
C GLU A 156 -17.58 -1.72 -0.02
N LYS A 157 -17.33 -1.05 1.11
CA LYS A 157 -17.60 0.38 1.30
C LYS A 157 -16.70 1.29 0.45
N SER A 158 -15.55 0.80 0.02
CA SER A 158 -14.59 1.55 -0.81
C SER A 158 -14.96 1.53 -2.28
N LEU A 159 -15.64 0.47 -2.76
CA LEU A 159 -15.91 0.25 -4.20
C LEU A 159 -16.51 1.47 -4.92
N PRO A 160 -17.56 2.16 -4.41
CA PRO A 160 -18.14 3.30 -5.13
C PRO A 160 -17.19 4.50 -5.21
N ALA A 161 -16.42 4.75 -4.16
CA ALA A 161 -15.47 5.86 -4.14
C ALA A 161 -14.25 5.55 -5.00
N TRP A 162 -13.75 4.31 -4.99
CA TRP A 162 -12.69 3.83 -5.87
C TRP A 162 -13.08 3.94 -7.34
N ASP A 163 -14.31 3.56 -7.69
CA ASP A 163 -14.83 3.75 -9.04
C ASP A 163 -14.68 5.22 -9.47
N ILE A 164 -15.20 6.17 -8.68
CA ILE A 164 -15.13 7.59 -9.02
C ILE A 164 -13.68 8.06 -9.12
N VAL A 165 -12.82 7.80 -8.14
CA VAL A 165 -11.44 8.33 -8.14
C VAL A 165 -10.58 7.72 -9.25
N CYS A 166 -10.72 6.43 -9.53
CA CYS A 166 -10.02 5.76 -10.64
C CYS A 166 -10.48 6.32 -11.99
N ARG A 167 -11.79 6.55 -12.17
CA ARG A 167 -12.31 7.20 -13.39
C ARG A 167 -11.85 8.65 -13.52
N SER A 168 -11.74 9.36 -12.40
CA SER A 168 -11.27 10.74 -12.35
C SER A 168 -9.80 10.85 -12.79
N ALA A 169 -8.99 9.82 -12.53
CA ALA A 169 -7.57 9.76 -12.88
C ALA A 169 -7.29 9.32 -14.34
N ARG A 170 -8.33 9.19 -15.21
CA ARG A 170 -8.26 8.63 -16.57
C ARG A 170 -7.43 9.41 -17.59
N LYS A 171 -7.20 10.70 -17.39
CA LYS A 171 -6.59 11.56 -18.42
C LYS A 171 -5.08 11.73 -18.25
N GLU A 172 -4.40 12.16 -19.30
CA GLU A 172 -2.96 12.04 -19.60
C GLU A 172 -1.99 12.48 -18.48
N PHE A 173 -1.86 11.67 -17.42
CA PHE A 173 -0.74 11.79 -16.49
C PHE A 173 0.53 11.25 -17.17
N ARG A 174 1.63 11.99 -17.05
CA ARG A 174 2.98 11.58 -17.53
C ARG A 174 3.38 10.19 -17.00
N PHE A 175 2.89 9.82 -15.81
CA PHE A 175 2.96 8.47 -15.25
C PHE A 175 1.54 7.89 -15.12
N LYS A 176 1.11 7.14 -16.13
CA LYS A 176 -0.14 6.38 -16.04
C LYS A 176 0.13 5.11 -15.24
N ARG A 177 -0.32 5.08 -13.97
CA ARG A 177 -0.44 3.82 -13.19
C ARG A 177 -1.67 2.99 -13.60
N PHE A 178 -2.46 3.46 -14.57
CA PHE A 178 -3.69 2.85 -15.07
C PHE A 178 -3.73 2.82 -16.61
N GLY A 179 -4.31 1.76 -17.19
CA GLY A 179 -4.81 1.76 -18.58
C GLY A 179 -6.17 2.48 -18.71
N THR A 180 -6.65 2.67 -19.95
CA THR A 180 -7.97 3.28 -20.21
C THR A 180 -9.10 2.33 -19.79
N VAL A 181 -9.90 2.69 -18.78
CA VAL A 181 -11.02 1.86 -18.28
C VAL A 181 -12.35 2.58 -18.51
N HIS A 182 -13.27 2.02 -19.29
CA HIS A 182 -14.55 2.66 -19.66
C HIS A 182 -15.70 2.42 -18.66
N GLU A 183 -15.71 1.26 -17.99
CA GLU A 183 -16.67 0.86 -16.96
C GLU A 183 -15.94 0.05 -15.87
N VAL A 184 -16.28 0.23 -14.59
CA VAL A 184 -15.77 -0.64 -13.51
C VAL A 184 -16.83 -1.69 -13.22
N LYS A 185 -16.77 -2.75 -14.01
CA LYS A 185 -17.28 -4.07 -13.65
C LYS A 185 -16.08 -4.98 -13.56
N TRP A 186 -16.05 -5.90 -12.60
CA TRP A 186 -15.03 -6.93 -12.63
C TRP A 186 -15.38 -7.94 -13.72
N THR A 187 -14.92 -7.65 -14.93
CA THR A 187 -15.01 -8.54 -16.08
C THR A 187 -13.60 -8.87 -16.49
N CYS A 188 -13.24 -10.14 -16.43
CA CYS A 188 -11.97 -10.61 -16.95
C CYS A 188 -11.96 -10.47 -18.47
N ASP A 189 -11.00 -9.74 -19.03
CA ASP A 189 -10.86 -9.57 -20.48
C ASP A 189 -10.31 -10.83 -21.19
N VAL A 190 -9.74 -11.78 -20.42
CA VAL A 190 -9.14 -13.03 -20.91
C VAL A 190 -9.53 -14.24 -20.03
N PRO A 191 -10.83 -14.54 -19.89
CA PRO A 191 -11.32 -15.52 -18.92
C PRO A 191 -10.75 -16.93 -19.18
N GLU A 192 -10.61 -17.33 -20.44
CA GLU A 192 -10.04 -18.63 -20.83
C GLU A 192 -8.58 -18.83 -20.38
N HIS A 193 -7.82 -17.73 -20.23
CA HIS A 193 -6.46 -17.78 -19.71
C HIS A 193 -6.46 -17.71 -18.19
N CYS A 194 -7.24 -16.78 -17.62
CA CYS A 194 -7.35 -16.62 -16.17
C CYS A 194 -7.88 -17.89 -15.48
N GLU A 195 -8.86 -18.60 -16.06
CA GLU A 195 -9.33 -19.89 -15.54
C GLU A 195 -8.22 -20.95 -15.46
N LYS A 196 -7.23 -20.91 -16.37
CA LYS A 196 -6.08 -21.83 -16.36
C LYS A 196 -5.01 -21.46 -15.33
N ILE A 197 -5.00 -20.21 -14.84
CA ILE A 197 -4.03 -19.68 -13.87
C ILE A 197 -4.68 -19.27 -12.53
N HIS A 198 -5.83 -19.87 -12.20
CA HIS A 198 -6.58 -19.70 -10.94
C HIS A 198 -7.38 -18.40 -10.76
N GLY A 199 -7.72 -17.72 -11.85
CA GLY A 199 -8.59 -16.55 -11.89
C GLY A 199 -7.84 -15.22 -11.96
N CYS A 200 -8.52 -14.19 -12.45
CA CYS A 200 -8.06 -12.82 -12.37
C CYS A 200 -8.91 -12.15 -11.30
N TYR A 201 -8.27 -11.67 -10.24
CA TYR A 201 -8.92 -11.03 -9.09
C TYR A 201 -8.30 -9.65 -8.88
N PRO A 202 -9.07 -8.63 -8.47
CA PRO A 202 -8.48 -7.41 -7.96
C PRO A 202 -7.64 -7.73 -6.73
N SER A 203 -6.46 -7.13 -6.64
CA SER A 203 -5.58 -7.33 -5.51
C SER A 203 -5.52 -6.06 -4.66
N ILE A 204 -5.46 -6.24 -3.34
CA ILE A 204 -5.50 -5.16 -2.35
C ILE A 204 -4.36 -5.35 -1.36
N ILE A 205 -3.62 -4.28 -1.11
CA ILE A 205 -2.60 -4.23 -0.05
C ILE A 205 -3.23 -3.59 1.17
N VAL A 206 -3.02 -4.19 2.35
CA VAL A 206 -3.61 -3.73 3.60
C VAL A 206 -2.51 -3.22 4.52
N LYS A 207 -2.76 -2.06 5.13
CA LYS A 207 -1.92 -1.47 6.17
C LYS A 207 -2.79 -1.06 7.35
N ILE A 208 -2.38 -1.41 8.55
CA ILE A 208 -3.04 -1.04 9.80
C ILE A 208 -1.96 -0.46 10.70
N ALA A 209 -2.13 0.81 11.09
CA ALA A 209 -1.13 1.51 11.87
C ALA A 209 -1.79 2.41 12.92
N ASN A 210 -1.08 2.59 14.02
CA ASN A 210 -1.46 3.46 15.11
C ASN A 210 -0.39 4.51 15.35
N ILE A 211 -0.77 5.76 15.58
CA ILE A 211 0.12 6.79 16.10
C ILE A 211 -0.17 6.95 17.59
N HIS A 212 0.83 6.69 18.43
CA HIS A 212 0.78 6.80 19.88
C HIS A 212 1.52 8.06 20.34
N LEU A 213 0.82 8.89 21.11
CA LEU A 213 1.39 10.07 21.76
C LEU A 213 1.27 9.94 23.28
N THR A 214 2.34 10.28 23.98
CA THR A 214 2.43 10.25 25.44
C THR A 214 2.80 11.61 25.98
N PRO A 215 2.60 11.90 27.28
CA PRO A 215 3.10 13.14 27.88
C PRO A 215 4.59 13.38 27.64
N GLU A 216 5.40 12.31 27.58
CA GLU A 216 6.84 12.34 27.32
C GLU A 216 7.17 12.53 25.82
N LYS A 217 6.31 12.01 24.94
CA LYS A 217 6.41 12.13 23.48
C LYS A 217 5.11 12.74 22.92
N PRO A 218 4.80 14.03 23.20
CA PRO A 218 3.47 14.59 23.01
C PRO A 218 3.17 15.03 21.58
N ARG A 219 4.17 15.06 20.70
CA ARG A 219 4.09 15.61 19.34
C ARG A 219 4.52 14.59 18.28
N TYR A 220 3.73 14.51 17.22
CA TYR A 220 4.07 13.87 15.96
C TYR A 220 4.43 14.94 14.94
N ASP A 221 5.61 14.86 14.35
CA ASP A 221 6.16 15.91 13.47
C ASP A 221 5.65 15.85 12.03
N GLY A 222 4.74 14.92 11.74
CA GLY A 222 4.20 14.69 10.41
C GLY A 222 4.96 13.61 9.63
N GLY A 223 4.42 13.26 8.47
CA GLY A 223 5.05 12.36 7.51
C GLY A 223 5.84 13.10 6.44
N SER A 224 6.68 12.38 5.70
CA SER A 224 7.27 12.87 4.45
C SER A 224 6.21 12.96 3.36
N TRP A 225 6.46 13.79 2.34
CA TRP A 225 5.69 13.75 1.10
C TRP A 225 6.02 12.47 0.34
N HIS A 226 5.00 11.67 0.01
CA HIS A 226 5.17 10.41 -0.70
C HIS A 226 3.94 10.04 -1.53
N VAL A 227 4.13 9.14 -2.49
CA VAL A 227 3.08 8.33 -3.13
C VAL A 227 3.18 6.93 -2.52
N GLU A 228 2.09 6.19 -2.44
CA GLU A 228 2.09 4.87 -1.83
C GLU A 228 2.75 3.84 -2.74
N GLY A 229 3.71 3.11 -2.20
CA GLY A 229 4.45 2.06 -2.89
C GLY A 229 5.25 2.54 -4.10
N GLN A 230 5.95 1.59 -4.69
CA GLN A 230 6.78 1.74 -5.87
C GLN A 230 5.96 1.49 -7.16
N PRO A 231 6.42 1.98 -8.32
CA PRO A 231 5.75 1.78 -9.60
C PRO A 231 5.46 0.30 -9.95
N ASN A 232 6.33 -0.63 -9.55
CA ASN A 232 6.16 -2.07 -9.78
C ASN A 232 5.03 -2.72 -8.97
N GLU A 233 4.46 -2.01 -7.99
CA GLU A 233 3.30 -2.49 -7.22
C GLU A 233 1.98 -2.01 -7.81
N HIS A 234 2.02 -1.17 -8.84
CA HIS A 234 0.85 -0.73 -9.59
C HIS A 234 -0.32 -0.23 -8.72
N ILE A 235 -0.02 0.30 -7.53
CA ILE A 235 -1.02 0.87 -6.63
C ILE A 235 -1.64 2.08 -7.30
N CYS A 236 -2.96 2.07 -7.37
CA CYS A 236 -3.72 2.89 -8.28
C CYS A 236 -4.64 3.84 -7.50
N ALA A 237 -5.19 3.41 -6.37
CA ALA A 237 -5.98 4.24 -5.46
C ALA A 237 -5.79 3.82 -4.00
N THR A 238 -6.02 4.77 -3.10
CA THR A 238 -5.89 4.58 -1.65
C THR A 238 -7.22 4.87 -0.98
N ALA A 239 -7.59 4.05 0.01
CA ALA A 239 -8.67 4.30 0.95
C ALA A 239 -8.13 4.35 2.38
N LEU A 240 -8.46 5.38 3.13
CA LEU A 240 -8.09 5.58 4.53
C LEU A 240 -9.33 5.60 5.41
N PHE A 241 -9.31 4.83 6.50
CA PHE A 241 -10.38 4.76 7.49
C PHE A 241 -9.87 5.10 8.89
N TYR A 242 -10.32 6.23 9.43
CA TYR A 242 -9.95 6.74 10.75
C TYR A 242 -10.94 6.24 11.81
N TYR A 243 -10.60 5.18 12.54
CA TYR A 243 -11.56 4.45 13.38
C TYR A 243 -11.44 4.72 14.88
N ASP A 244 -10.32 5.32 15.31
CA ASP A 244 -10.09 5.70 16.70
C ASP A 244 -9.12 6.89 16.72
N SER A 245 -9.66 8.10 16.92
CA SER A 245 -8.88 9.34 16.96
C SER A 245 -9.44 10.27 18.04
N ASP A 246 -8.72 10.40 19.16
CA ASP A 246 -9.19 11.15 20.32
C ASP A 246 -8.04 11.89 21.02
N ASN A 247 -8.33 13.05 21.62
CA ASN A 247 -7.41 13.96 22.33
C ASN A 247 -6.08 14.21 21.61
N ILE A 248 -6.19 14.50 20.34
CA ILE A 248 -5.14 15.12 19.53
C ILE A 248 -5.65 16.47 19.03
N THR A 249 -4.73 17.38 18.74
CA THR A 249 -5.03 18.58 17.96
C THR A 249 -5.48 18.18 16.55
N GLU A 250 -6.01 19.15 15.80
CA GLU A 250 -6.54 18.89 14.46
C GLU A 250 -5.49 18.23 13.56
N SER A 251 -5.74 16.97 13.18
CA SER A 251 -4.88 16.21 12.27
C SER A 251 -5.38 16.35 10.84
N ARG A 252 -4.48 16.66 9.90
CA ARG A 252 -4.80 16.82 8.47
C ARG A 252 -3.91 15.94 7.59
N LEU A 253 -4.45 15.60 6.41
CA LEU A 253 -3.69 15.03 5.32
C LEU A 253 -3.63 16.03 4.17
N SER A 254 -2.42 16.38 3.75
CA SER A 254 -2.19 17.39 2.70
C SER A 254 -1.76 16.71 1.41
N PHE A 255 -2.16 17.29 0.28
CA PHE A 255 -1.96 16.76 -1.05
C PHE A 255 -1.22 17.76 -1.94
N ARG A 256 -0.34 17.26 -2.79
CA ARG A 256 0.33 18.01 -3.85
C ARG A 256 0.57 17.13 -5.07
N THR A 257 0.86 17.75 -6.21
CA THR A 257 1.23 17.05 -7.45
C THR A 257 2.26 17.82 -8.25
N HIS A 258 2.85 17.20 -9.26
CA HIS A 258 3.72 17.89 -10.21
C HIS A 258 2.88 18.61 -11.26
N ALA A 259 3.12 19.90 -11.43
CA ALA A 259 2.61 20.68 -12.54
C ALA A 259 3.33 20.28 -13.84
N ASP A 260 2.55 20.03 -14.90
CA ASP A 260 3.07 19.72 -16.23
C ASP A 260 3.59 20.99 -16.90
N ARG A 261 4.89 21.26 -16.73
CA ARG A 261 5.58 22.42 -17.32
C ARG A 261 5.54 22.39 -18.86
N ASP A 262 5.60 21.21 -19.47
CA ASP A 262 5.76 21.08 -20.92
C ASP A 262 4.44 21.46 -21.63
N ASN A 263 3.28 21.05 -21.09
CA ASN A 263 1.98 21.53 -21.57
C ASN A 263 1.62 22.96 -21.13
N LEU A 264 2.22 23.47 -20.04
CA LEU A 264 1.92 24.84 -19.56
C LEU A 264 2.48 25.89 -20.52
N GLY A 265 3.70 25.69 -21.04
CA GLY A 265 4.36 26.60 -21.98
C GLY A 265 3.70 26.66 -23.35
N ASP A 266 3.20 25.53 -23.86
CA ASP A 266 2.60 25.45 -25.20
C ASP A 266 1.13 25.89 -25.24
N ARG A 267 0.41 25.85 -24.10
CA ARG A 267 -1.04 26.12 -24.07
C ARG A 267 -1.43 27.44 -23.41
N ILE A 268 -0.52 28.12 -22.73
CA ILE A 268 -0.83 29.37 -22.02
C ILE A 268 0.08 30.48 -22.55
N SER A 269 -0.51 31.39 -23.32
CA SER A 269 0.14 32.63 -23.73
C SER A 269 0.06 33.63 -22.59
N TYR A 270 1.21 34.06 -22.06
CA TYR A 270 1.32 35.13 -21.07
C TYR A 270 2.47 36.07 -21.44
N SER A 271 2.36 37.33 -21.05
CA SER A 271 3.36 38.34 -21.33
C SER A 271 4.67 38.02 -20.61
N GLN A 272 5.81 38.31 -21.25
CA GLN A 272 7.13 38.10 -20.65
C GLN A 272 7.23 38.84 -19.30
N GLY A 273 7.45 38.09 -18.21
CA GLY A 273 7.54 38.64 -16.84
C GLY A 273 6.21 38.66 -16.06
N ASP A 274 5.07 38.33 -16.67
CA ASP A 274 3.77 38.25 -15.98
C ASP A 274 3.57 36.87 -15.33
N HIS A 275 4.26 36.68 -14.22
CA HIS A 275 4.21 35.42 -13.46
C HIS A 275 3.06 35.38 -12.45
N ALA A 276 2.57 36.54 -11.99
CA ALA A 276 1.60 36.63 -10.90
C ALA A 276 0.26 35.94 -11.24
N GLY A 277 -0.23 36.11 -12.47
CA GLY A 277 -1.47 35.44 -12.91
C GLY A 277 -1.32 33.92 -12.97
N ILE A 278 -0.17 33.42 -13.43
CA ILE A 278 0.12 31.99 -13.50
C ILE A 278 0.28 31.38 -12.11
N GLU A 279 1.03 32.05 -11.22
CA GLU A 279 1.20 31.59 -9.84
C GLU A 279 -0.14 31.53 -9.10
N ALA A 280 -1.00 32.53 -9.27
CA ALA A 280 -2.32 32.58 -8.64
C ALA A 280 -3.28 31.51 -9.19
N ILE A 281 -3.34 31.32 -10.52
CA ILE A 281 -4.28 30.38 -11.16
C ILE A 281 -3.84 28.93 -10.98
N PHE A 282 -2.54 28.66 -11.12
CA PHE A 282 -2.01 27.30 -11.11
C PHE A 282 -1.40 26.91 -9.77
N ALA A 283 -1.34 27.79 -8.77
CA ALA A 283 -0.71 27.53 -7.48
C ALA A 283 0.71 26.93 -7.61
N ILE A 284 1.48 27.44 -8.58
CA ILE A 284 2.90 27.09 -8.82
C ILE A 284 3.78 28.29 -8.49
N ASN A 285 5.04 28.05 -8.12
CA ASN A 285 6.00 29.13 -7.88
C ASN A 285 6.84 29.37 -9.15
N ALA A 286 6.77 30.57 -9.73
CA ALA A 286 7.47 30.92 -10.96
C ALA A 286 9.00 30.93 -10.80
N LYS A 287 9.53 30.90 -9.56
CA LYS A 287 10.96 30.71 -9.28
C LYS A 287 11.47 29.28 -9.52
N GLY A 288 10.63 28.37 -10.01
CA GLY A 288 11.04 27.06 -10.51
C GLY A 288 10.54 25.85 -9.73
N ASP A 289 9.61 26.04 -8.78
CA ASP A 289 8.94 24.90 -8.15
C ASP A 289 7.86 24.35 -9.08
N LYS A 290 7.99 23.08 -9.45
CA LYS A 290 7.00 22.37 -10.26
C LYS A 290 5.93 21.71 -9.39
N MET A 291 5.95 21.89 -8.07
CA MET A 291 4.93 21.35 -7.19
C MET A 291 3.73 22.29 -7.11
N GLN A 292 2.55 21.71 -7.27
CA GLN A 292 1.26 22.35 -7.06
C GLN A 292 0.62 21.77 -5.80
N ASP A 293 0.34 22.61 -4.81
CA ASP A 293 -0.41 22.21 -3.62
C ASP A 293 -1.90 22.09 -3.95
N LEU A 294 -2.48 20.90 -3.73
CA LEU A 294 -3.88 20.59 -4.05
C LEU A 294 -4.83 20.86 -2.86
N GLY A 295 -4.27 21.18 -1.70
CA GLY A 295 -5.00 21.43 -0.46
C GLY A 295 -4.89 20.30 0.54
N ARG A 296 -5.81 20.28 1.51
CA ARG A 296 -5.74 19.42 2.70
C ARG A 296 -7.11 19.02 3.22
N VAL A 297 -7.16 17.85 3.87
CA VAL A 297 -8.39 17.27 4.43
C VAL A 297 -8.20 16.95 5.91
N MET A 298 -9.18 17.32 6.74
CA MET A 298 -9.20 16.98 8.16
C MET A 298 -9.48 15.48 8.39
N THR A 299 -8.59 14.84 9.15
CA THR A 299 -8.57 13.39 9.43
C THR A 299 -8.98 13.08 10.87
N GLN A 300 -10.28 13.14 11.12
CA GLN A 300 -10.91 12.87 12.43
C GLN A 300 -11.51 11.45 12.48
N GLU A 301 -11.91 10.99 13.66
CA GLU A 301 -12.64 9.73 13.81
C GLU A 301 -13.92 9.68 12.94
N GLY A 302 -14.23 8.51 12.38
CA GLY A 302 -15.34 8.30 11.46
C GLY A 302 -15.09 8.82 10.04
N ARG A 303 -13.91 9.38 9.76
CA ARG A 303 -13.53 9.83 8.41
C ARG A 303 -13.11 8.64 7.55
N ALA A 304 -13.73 8.55 6.38
CA ALA A 304 -13.19 7.79 5.25
C ALA A 304 -12.66 8.77 4.18
N LEU A 305 -11.52 8.47 3.58
CA LEU A 305 -10.88 9.30 2.54
C LEU A 305 -10.36 8.42 1.41
N PHE A 306 -10.67 8.79 0.18
CA PHE A 306 -10.33 8.05 -1.04
C PHE A 306 -9.64 8.99 -2.03
N PHE A 307 -8.54 8.56 -2.62
CA PHE A 307 -7.81 9.37 -3.59
C PHE A 307 -7.00 8.48 -4.55
N PRO A 308 -6.74 8.94 -5.78
CA PRO A 308 -5.88 8.23 -6.71
C PRO A 308 -4.42 8.31 -6.23
N ASN A 309 -3.67 7.23 -6.44
CA ASN A 309 -2.27 7.13 -6.01
C ASN A 309 -1.31 7.80 -7.01
N ILE A 310 -1.66 9.02 -7.39
CA ILE A 310 -0.89 9.94 -8.25
C ILE A 310 -0.57 11.24 -7.53
N TYR A 311 -1.21 11.48 -6.38
CA TYR A 311 -0.93 12.62 -5.53
C TYR A 311 0.15 12.25 -4.53
N GLN A 312 1.16 13.12 -4.43
CA GLN A 312 1.98 13.10 -3.23
C GLN A 312 1.12 13.59 -2.07
N HIS A 313 1.23 12.89 -0.94
CA HIS A 313 0.51 13.26 0.26
C HIS A 313 1.41 13.15 1.48
N ARG A 314 1.03 13.85 2.55
CA ARG A 314 1.68 13.76 3.86
C ARG A 314 0.69 13.96 4.98
N VAL A 315 0.95 13.31 6.11
CA VAL A 315 0.28 13.61 7.38
C VAL A 315 0.90 14.89 7.94
N GLU A 316 0.07 15.89 8.25
CA GLU A 316 0.54 17.11 8.91
C GLU A 316 0.92 16.85 10.39
N PRO A 317 1.79 17.68 10.99
CA PRO A 317 2.11 17.57 12.41
C PRO A 317 0.86 17.72 13.29
N PHE A 318 0.81 17.00 14.40
CA PHE A 318 -0.21 17.15 15.45
C PHE A 318 0.35 16.74 16.81
N GLU A 319 -0.34 17.10 17.88
CA GLU A 319 0.09 16.86 19.25
C GLU A 319 -1.09 16.52 20.18
N LEU A 320 -0.80 16.16 21.43
CA LEU A 320 -1.84 15.97 22.45
C LEU A 320 -2.59 17.26 22.73
N ALA A 321 -3.93 17.21 22.68
CA ALA A 321 -4.76 18.36 23.07
C ALA A 321 -4.70 18.60 24.60
N TYR A 322 -4.70 17.51 25.38
CA TYR A 322 -4.53 17.48 26.84
C TYR A 322 -3.30 16.64 27.17
N LYS A 323 -2.23 17.31 27.65
CA LYS A 323 -0.90 16.73 27.88
C LYS A 323 -0.83 15.73 29.04
N THR A 324 -1.93 15.49 29.75
CA THR A 324 -2.01 14.58 30.91
C THR A 324 -2.55 13.19 30.56
N ARG A 325 -2.98 12.95 29.32
CA ARG A 325 -3.63 11.69 28.91
C ARG A 325 -2.96 11.11 27.66
N LEU A 326 -2.58 9.83 27.75
CA LEU A 326 -2.12 9.03 26.60
C LEU A 326 -3.16 9.00 25.49
N ARG A 327 -2.73 9.02 24.23
CA ARG A 327 -3.64 8.88 23.09
C ARG A 327 -3.10 8.16 21.88
N ARG A 328 -4.05 7.82 21.02
CA ARG A 328 -3.86 7.09 19.78
C ARG A 328 -4.70 7.68 18.66
N ARG A 329 -4.12 7.71 17.46
CA ARG A 329 -4.79 7.89 16.17
C ARG A 329 -4.61 6.60 15.39
N LYS A 330 -5.69 5.88 15.12
CA LYS A 330 -5.64 4.57 14.47
C LYS A 330 -6.28 4.59 13.10
N ILE A 331 -5.62 3.93 12.16
CA ILE A 331 -6.02 3.90 10.75
C ILE A 331 -5.96 2.50 10.18
N VAL A 332 -6.94 2.20 9.33
CA VAL A 332 -6.84 1.13 8.33
C VAL A 332 -6.71 1.79 6.97
N THR A 333 -5.73 1.33 6.20
CA THR A 333 -5.43 1.78 4.86
C THR A 333 -5.54 0.60 3.89
N LEU A 334 -6.28 0.80 2.81
CA LEU A 334 -6.39 -0.14 1.71
C LEU A 334 -5.81 0.50 0.45
N PHE A 335 -4.90 -0.21 -0.21
CA PHE A 335 -4.32 0.20 -1.47
C PHE A 335 -4.84 -0.72 -2.57
N LEU A 336 -5.62 -0.16 -3.50
CA LEU A 336 -6.11 -0.88 -4.66
C LEU A 336 -4.98 -1.01 -5.67
N VAL A 337 -4.67 -2.24 -6.09
CA VAL A 337 -3.72 -2.53 -7.17
C VAL A 337 -4.46 -2.49 -8.52
N GLY A 338 -3.83 -1.87 -9.51
CA GLY A 338 -4.39 -1.71 -10.84
C GLY A 338 -4.65 -3.06 -11.51
N PRO A 339 -5.88 -3.35 -11.99
CA PRO A 339 -6.23 -4.68 -12.48
C PRO A 339 -5.66 -5.03 -13.86
N VAL A 340 -5.19 -4.02 -14.61
CA VAL A 340 -4.72 -4.19 -16.00
C VAL A 340 -3.37 -4.90 -16.05
N ILE A 341 -2.55 -4.72 -15.02
CA ILE A 341 -1.21 -5.30 -14.93
C ILE A 341 -1.19 -6.18 -13.68
N PRO A 342 -1.32 -7.51 -13.81
CA PRO A 342 -1.25 -8.40 -12.67
C PRO A 342 0.15 -8.34 -12.06
N ILE A 343 0.21 -8.25 -10.74
CA ILE A 343 1.45 -8.37 -9.96
C ILE A 343 1.41 -9.63 -9.11
N ILE A 344 2.57 -10.05 -8.62
CA ILE A 344 2.68 -11.24 -7.76
C ILE A 344 1.95 -10.99 -6.45
N SER A 345 0.98 -11.84 -6.11
CA SER A 345 0.19 -11.73 -4.88
C SER A 345 0.60 -12.77 -3.83
N THR A 346 0.00 -12.69 -2.65
CA THR A 346 0.06 -13.75 -1.64
C THR A 346 -0.62 -15.07 -2.08
N GLY A 347 -1.33 -15.06 -3.20
CA GLY A 347 -1.79 -16.29 -3.86
C GLY A 347 -0.66 -17.04 -4.57
N ASN A 348 0.38 -16.32 -5.00
CA ASN A 348 1.57 -16.92 -5.65
C ASN A 348 2.73 -17.14 -4.66
N VAL A 349 2.78 -16.37 -3.58
CA VAL A 349 3.83 -16.44 -2.57
C VAL A 349 3.24 -16.98 -1.27
N PRO A 350 3.55 -18.22 -0.89
CA PRO A 350 3.15 -18.77 0.41
C PRO A 350 3.76 -17.97 1.58
N PRO A 351 3.19 -18.06 2.80
CA PRO A 351 3.68 -17.33 3.96
C PRO A 351 5.18 -17.53 4.19
N GLN A 352 5.91 -16.41 4.26
CA GLN A 352 7.37 -16.36 4.39
C GLN A 352 7.85 -16.35 5.85
N GLN A 353 6.91 -16.19 6.80
CA GLN A 353 7.21 -15.98 8.21
C GLN A 353 7.58 -17.28 8.92
N LYS A 354 8.83 -17.40 9.40
CA LYS A 354 9.32 -18.61 10.10
C LYS A 354 8.48 -18.99 11.33
N HIS A 355 7.92 -18.02 12.06
CA HIS A 355 7.12 -18.32 13.24
C HIS A 355 5.79 -18.99 12.89
N ARG A 356 5.15 -18.63 11.76
CA ARG A 356 3.89 -19.25 11.34
C ARG A 356 4.02 -20.73 11.04
N TRP A 357 5.16 -21.12 10.50
CA TRP A 357 5.42 -22.53 10.20
C TRP A 357 5.55 -23.36 11.47
N LYS A 358 6.09 -22.76 12.55
CA LYS A 358 6.22 -23.43 13.85
C LYS A 358 4.87 -23.59 14.55
N ASP A 359 4.01 -22.59 14.46
CA ASP A 359 2.68 -22.61 15.09
C ASP A 359 1.80 -23.76 14.54
N GLU A 360 2.00 -24.15 13.28
CA GLU A 360 1.24 -25.24 12.64
C GLU A 360 1.91 -26.62 12.72
N LEU A 361 3.24 -26.69 12.67
CA LEU A 361 3.98 -27.97 12.74
C LEU A 361 4.10 -28.51 14.18
N GLY A 362 3.77 -27.70 15.19
CA GLY A 362 3.92 -28.05 16.61
C GLY A 362 5.39 -27.97 17.08
N GLU A 363 5.59 -27.72 18.38
CA GLU A 363 6.93 -27.54 18.96
C GLU A 363 7.81 -28.82 18.92
N SER A 364 7.21 -29.98 18.65
CA SER A 364 7.83 -31.30 18.75
C SER A 364 8.40 -31.87 17.44
N GLU A 365 8.08 -31.29 16.29
CA GLU A 365 8.55 -31.77 14.99
C GLU A 365 9.77 -30.93 14.55
N PRO A 366 11.00 -31.47 14.58
CA PRO A 366 12.12 -30.76 14.01
C PRO A 366 11.82 -30.46 12.53
N LEU A 367 12.20 -29.26 12.06
CA LEU A 367 12.13 -28.81 10.64
C LEU A 367 12.80 -29.80 9.64
N SER A 368 13.36 -30.92 10.12
CA SER A 368 13.85 -32.07 9.37
C SER A 368 12.77 -32.97 8.75
N TYR A 369 11.48 -32.80 9.07
CA TYR A 369 10.38 -33.51 8.37
C TYR A 369 9.83 -32.77 7.15
N LEU A 370 10.43 -31.62 6.80
CA LEU A 370 10.13 -30.96 5.55
C LEU A 370 10.58 -31.87 4.39
N PRO A 371 9.80 -31.99 3.29
CA PRO A 371 10.16 -32.76 2.11
C PRO A 371 11.63 -32.54 1.74
N GLY A 372 12.35 -33.59 1.31
CA GLY A 372 13.81 -33.55 1.12
C GLY A 372 14.34 -32.36 0.30
N GLU A 373 13.50 -31.78 -0.57
CA GLU A 373 13.75 -30.54 -1.33
C GLU A 373 13.97 -29.29 -0.46
N ILE A 374 13.39 -29.25 0.75
CA ILE A 374 13.54 -28.17 1.74
C ILE A 374 14.73 -28.44 2.68
N MET A 375 15.05 -29.71 2.99
CA MET A 375 16.25 -30.07 3.75
C MET A 375 17.55 -29.71 3.02
N ILE A 376 17.56 -29.75 1.68
CA ILE A 376 18.70 -29.30 0.85
C ILE A 376 18.91 -27.77 0.96
N SER A 377 17.94 -27.03 1.54
CA SER A 377 17.97 -25.58 1.69
C SER A 377 18.61 -25.09 3.00
N GLN A 378 19.37 -25.90 3.73
CA GLN A 378 20.20 -25.40 4.86
C GLN A 378 21.31 -24.40 4.41
N LYS A 379 21.40 -24.11 3.10
CA LYS A 379 22.15 -23.00 2.50
C LYS A 379 21.27 -21.81 2.05
N VAL A 380 19.99 -21.76 2.38
CA VAL A 380 19.03 -20.76 1.86
C VAL A 380 18.34 -20.02 3.02
N ASP A 381 18.36 -18.69 2.94
CA ASP A 381 17.80 -17.73 3.92
C ASP A 381 16.25 -17.69 3.97
N PHE A 382 15.58 -18.85 3.91
CA PHE A 382 14.11 -18.97 3.88
C PHE A 382 13.61 -20.25 4.59
N PRO A 383 12.50 -20.21 5.36
CA PRO A 383 11.78 -19.00 5.81
C PRO A 383 12.63 -18.21 6.79
N HIS A 384 12.46 -16.89 6.83
CA HIS A 384 13.29 -16.03 7.68
C HIS A 384 12.56 -15.51 8.92
N GLY A 385 13.34 -15.05 9.90
CA GLY A 385 12.85 -14.50 11.18
C GLY A 385 12.56 -13.00 11.09
N ILE A 386 12.07 -12.44 12.20
CA ILE A 386 11.71 -11.03 12.32
C ILE A 386 12.92 -10.11 12.14
N ASP A 387 14.09 -10.48 12.67
CA ASP A 387 15.32 -9.67 12.54
C ASP A 387 15.69 -9.46 11.07
N GLU A 388 15.58 -10.52 10.28
CA GLU A 388 15.86 -10.48 8.86
C GLU A 388 14.80 -9.70 8.08
N ALA A 389 13.52 -9.88 8.43
CA ALA A 389 12.44 -9.08 7.85
C ALA A 389 12.61 -7.58 8.13
N SER A 390 13.07 -7.21 9.33
CA SER A 390 13.38 -5.83 9.70
C SER A 390 14.53 -5.26 8.89
N ARG A 391 15.61 -6.03 8.67
CA ARG A 391 16.73 -5.62 7.80
C ARG A 391 16.29 -5.40 6.35
N ILE A 392 15.50 -6.31 5.80
CA ILE A 392 14.92 -6.18 4.45
C ILE A 392 14.07 -4.91 4.35
N ARG A 393 13.22 -4.66 5.35
CA ARG A 393 12.38 -3.46 5.40
C ARG A 393 13.19 -2.17 5.42
N GLU A 394 14.29 -2.13 6.17
CA GLU A 394 15.16 -0.96 6.22
C GLU A 394 15.78 -0.64 4.86
N ASP A 395 16.27 -1.66 4.13
CA ASP A 395 16.80 -1.49 2.77
C ASP A 395 15.71 -1.09 1.77
N LEU A 396 14.52 -1.68 1.87
CA LEU A 396 13.35 -1.30 1.07
C LEU A 396 13.00 0.18 1.29
N ASN A 397 12.82 0.60 2.54
CA ASN A 397 12.48 1.97 2.89
C ASN A 397 13.56 2.98 2.47
N GLN A 398 14.84 2.58 2.45
CA GLN A 398 15.91 3.43 1.91
C GLN A 398 15.82 3.56 0.39
N SER A 399 15.45 2.49 -0.31
CA SER A 399 15.27 2.52 -1.77
C SER A 399 14.06 3.35 -2.23
N GLU A 400 13.06 3.54 -1.38
CA GLU A 400 11.84 4.32 -1.65
C GLU A 400 11.99 5.84 -1.42
N ARG A 401 13.12 6.30 -0.87
CA ARG A 401 13.33 7.72 -0.47
C ARG A 401 13.84 8.65 -1.59
N TYR A 402 13.95 8.17 -2.83
CA TYR A 402 14.58 8.90 -3.93
C TYR A 402 13.57 9.48 -4.91
#